data_AF-A0A6I3I8I9-F1
#
_entry.id   AF-A0A6I3I8I9-F1
#
_cell.length_a   1.000
_cell.length_b   1.000
_cell.length_c   1.000
_cell.angle_alpha   90.00
_cell.angle_beta   90.00
_cell.angle_gamma   90.00
#
_symmetry.space_group_name_H-M   'P 1'
#
loop_
_entity.id
_entity.type
_entity.pdbx_description
1 polymer ?
#
loop_
_entity_poly.entity_id
_entity_poly.type
_entity_poly.pdbx_seq_one_letter_code
_entity_poly.pdbx_strand_id
1 'polypeptide(L)'
;MAFNRFGTFTLGIIIAAVSAGAVNFANAAGNTTLKACADKASGTMRYISKGSCKKTEKALSWNQIGPSGATGTNGQNHFAVDATGKTLGVVTGTGWGAYD
;
A
#
# COMPACT_ATOMS: atom_id res chain seq x y z
N MET A 1 11.57 -29.69 -48.59
CA MET A 1 12.35 -30.39 -47.55
C MET A 1 12.40 -29.46 -46.35
N ALA A 2 11.46 -29.59 -45.41
CA ALA A 2 11.44 -30.57 -44.32
C ALA A 2 12.22 -30.06 -43.07
N PHE A 3 11.42 -29.64 -42.09
CA PHE A 3 11.56 -29.83 -40.65
C PHE A 3 12.78 -29.31 -39.86
N ASN A 4 12.42 -28.40 -38.94
CA ASN A 4 12.74 -28.45 -37.52
C ASN A 4 14.07 -27.84 -37.03
N ARG A 5 13.94 -26.74 -36.29
CA ARG A 5 14.92 -26.31 -35.26
C ARG A 5 14.23 -25.87 -33.97
N PHE A 6 13.16 -26.58 -33.58
CA PHE A 6 12.62 -26.60 -32.21
C PHE A 6 13.62 -27.28 -31.26
N GLY A 7 14.82 -26.71 -31.14
CA GLY A 7 15.99 -27.31 -30.47
C GLY A 7 16.54 -26.49 -29.31
N THR A 8 15.73 -25.62 -28.70
CA THR A 8 16.10 -24.86 -27.49
C THR A 8 14.95 -24.88 -26.49
N PHE A 9 14.58 -26.08 -26.08
CA PHE A 9 13.97 -26.30 -24.76
C PHE A 9 15.06 -26.80 -23.81
N THR A 10 14.95 -26.40 -22.54
CA THR A 10 15.69 -26.87 -21.36
C THR A 10 17.10 -26.33 -21.10
N LEU A 11 17.23 -25.05 -20.74
CA LEU A 11 17.83 -24.62 -19.45
C LEU A 11 17.79 -23.09 -19.38
N GLY A 12 16.97 -22.52 -18.50
CA GLY A 12 16.92 -21.07 -18.34
C GLY A 12 15.60 -20.52 -17.80
N ILE A 13 14.86 -21.30 -17.02
CA ILE A 13 13.89 -20.72 -16.10
C ILE A 13 14.71 -20.13 -14.95
N ILE A 14 15.05 -18.85 -15.02
CA ILE A 14 15.14 -18.04 -13.81
C ILE A 14 14.21 -16.86 -13.98
N ILE A 15 13.17 -16.95 -13.17
CA ILE A 15 12.05 -16.04 -13.00
C ILE A 15 12.60 -14.67 -12.62
N ALA A 16 12.31 -13.66 -13.43
CA ALA A 16 12.23 -12.28 -12.98
C ALA A 16 11.03 -11.61 -13.64
N ALA A 17 9.87 -12.28 -13.57
CA ALA A 17 8.60 -11.58 -13.65
C ALA A 17 8.40 -10.83 -12.33
N VAL A 18 9.21 -9.80 -12.08
CA VAL A 18 8.82 -8.73 -11.18
C VAL A 18 7.80 -7.92 -11.97
N SER A 19 6.57 -8.43 -12.04
CA SER A 19 5.42 -7.55 -12.16
C SER A 19 5.38 -6.76 -10.85
N ALA A 20 6.26 -5.78 -10.71
CA ALA A 20 5.92 -4.55 -10.03
C ALA A 20 4.80 -3.98 -10.87
N GLY A 21 3.59 -4.53 -10.68
CA GLY A 21 2.38 -3.80 -10.94
C GLY A 21 2.58 -2.55 -10.11
N ALA A 22 2.99 -1.47 -10.78
CA ALA A 22 2.80 -0.15 -10.24
C ALA A 22 1.30 -0.12 -9.97
N VAL A 23 0.93 -0.38 -8.72
CA VAL A 23 -0.33 0.06 -8.18
C VAL A 23 -0.18 1.57 -8.23
N ASN A 24 -0.47 2.12 -9.41
CA ASN A 24 -0.92 3.47 -9.53
C ASN A 24 -2.21 3.43 -8.74
N PHE A 25 -2.12 3.65 -7.43
CA PHE A 25 -3.18 4.33 -6.73
C PHE A 25 -3.31 5.60 -7.55
N ALA A 26 -4.27 5.60 -8.48
CA ALA A 26 -4.74 6.85 -9.03
C ALA A 26 -5.04 7.64 -7.78
N ASN A 27 -4.19 8.63 -7.49
CA ASN A 27 -4.52 9.61 -6.49
C ASN A 27 -5.85 10.13 -7.00
N ALA A 28 -6.95 9.69 -6.40
CA ALA A 28 -8.15 10.47 -6.34
C ALA A 28 -7.85 11.68 -5.44
N ALA A 29 -6.73 12.37 -5.70
CA ALA A 29 -6.56 13.79 -5.50
C ALA A 29 -7.46 14.51 -6.51
N GLY A 30 -8.71 14.05 -6.66
CA GLY A 30 -9.78 14.98 -6.81
C GLY A 30 -9.94 15.56 -5.41
N ASN A 31 -9.80 16.87 -5.28
CA ASN A 31 -10.35 17.64 -4.17
C ASN A 31 -11.88 17.55 -4.19
N THR A 32 -12.43 16.35 -4.35
CA THR A 32 -13.83 16.06 -4.61
C THR A 32 -14.43 15.74 -3.26
N THR A 33 -14.71 16.80 -2.51
CA THR A 33 -15.53 16.72 -1.31
C THR A 33 -16.87 16.07 -1.68
N LEU A 34 -17.13 14.91 -1.09
CA LEU A 34 -18.42 14.23 -1.19
C LEU A 34 -19.43 15.03 -0.40
N LYS A 35 -20.60 15.29 -1.01
CA LYS A 35 -21.69 16.01 -0.39
C LYS A 35 -22.87 15.08 -0.22
N ALA A 36 -23.53 15.16 0.93
CA ALA A 36 -24.75 14.43 1.22
C ALA A 36 -25.72 15.27 2.03
N CYS A 37 -26.97 14.84 2.05
CA CYS A 37 -28.01 15.41 2.90
C CYS A 37 -28.58 14.30 3.77
N ALA A 38 -28.67 14.55 5.08
CA ALA A 38 -29.29 13.65 6.03
C ALA A 38 -30.61 14.25 6.53
N ASP A 39 -31.71 13.51 6.44
CA ASP A 39 -32.98 13.95 7.01
C ASP A 39 -32.87 14.11 8.53
N LYS A 40 -33.36 15.22 9.08
CA LYS A 40 -33.17 15.55 10.51
C LYS A 40 -33.99 14.66 11.45
N ALA A 41 -35.09 14.08 10.98
CA ALA A 41 -35.98 13.27 11.80
C ALA A 41 -35.64 11.78 11.72
N SER A 42 -35.47 11.26 10.51
CA SER A 42 -35.22 9.84 10.25
C SER A 42 -33.75 9.47 10.17
N GLY A 43 -32.85 10.44 9.93
CA GLY A 43 -31.43 10.18 9.68
C GLY A 43 -31.14 9.59 8.29
N THR A 44 -32.15 9.41 7.43
CA THR A 44 -31.97 8.87 6.08
C THR A 44 -31.03 9.76 5.27
N MET A 45 -30.00 9.18 4.67
CA MET A 45 -28.99 9.92 3.92
C MET A 45 -29.15 9.75 2.41
N ARG A 46 -28.97 10.85 1.67
CA ARG A 46 -28.83 10.86 0.21
C ARG A 46 -27.53 11.51 -0.22
N TYR A 47 -26.79 10.85 -1.09
CA TYR A 47 -25.65 11.44 -1.77
C TYR A 47 -26.11 12.46 -2.80
N ILE A 48 -25.38 13.57 -2.94
CA ILE A 48 -25.66 14.59 -3.96
C ILE A 48 -24.40 14.93 -4.74
N SER A 49 -24.49 14.85 -6.07
CA SER A 49 -23.47 15.34 -6.98
C SER A 49 -23.74 16.78 -7.43
N LYS A 50 -25.01 17.20 -7.46
CA LYS A 50 -25.49 18.55 -7.80
C LYS A 50 -26.74 18.92 -6.99
N GLY A 51 -26.99 20.22 -6.80
CA GLY A 51 -28.15 20.74 -6.06
C GLY A 51 -27.89 20.96 -4.56
N SER A 52 -28.96 21.17 -3.80
CA SER A 52 -28.92 21.55 -2.38
C SER A 52 -29.76 20.64 -1.49
N CYS A 53 -29.48 20.67 -0.19
CA CYS A 53 -30.31 19.99 0.80
C CYS A 53 -31.66 20.70 1.00
N LYS A 54 -32.70 19.93 1.31
CA LYS A 54 -34.00 20.43 1.73
C LYS A 54 -33.87 21.07 3.12
N LYS A 55 -34.82 21.94 3.50
CA LYS A 55 -34.82 22.60 4.82
C LYS A 55 -34.93 21.60 5.99
N THR A 56 -35.56 20.46 5.76
CA THR A 56 -35.70 19.35 6.73
C THR A 56 -34.45 18.48 6.82
N GLU A 57 -33.43 18.73 5.99
CA GLU A 57 -32.19 17.97 5.96
C GLU A 57 -31.02 18.76 6.55
N LYS A 58 -29.99 18.05 7.01
CA LYS A 58 -28.69 18.59 7.38
C LYS A 58 -27.69 18.27 6.26
N ALA A 59 -26.98 19.31 5.80
CA ALA A 59 -25.89 19.13 4.85
C ALA A 59 -24.68 18.50 5.53
N LEU A 60 -24.11 17.48 4.89
CA LEU A 60 -22.91 16.77 5.30
C LEU A 60 -21.89 16.82 4.16
N SER A 61 -20.62 16.91 4.52
CA SER A 61 -19.52 16.90 3.56
C SER A 61 -18.28 16.26 4.15
N TRP A 62 -17.61 15.41 3.38
CA TRP A 62 -16.35 14.78 3.77
C TRP A 62 -15.44 14.56 2.57
N ASN A 63 -14.16 14.34 2.83
CA ASN A 63 -13.18 14.05 1.80
C ASN A 63 -13.23 12.56 1.42
N GLN A 64 -12.96 12.25 0.15
CA GLN A 64 -12.91 10.87 -0.34
C GLN A 64 -11.68 10.12 0.20
N ILE A 65 -10.59 10.83 0.43
CA ILE A 65 -9.33 10.28 0.96
C ILE A 65 -9.13 10.81 2.39
N GLY A 66 -8.84 9.91 3.31
CA GLY A 66 -8.46 10.24 4.69
C GLY A 66 -7.03 10.80 4.77
N PRO A 67 -6.62 11.34 5.93
CA PRO A 67 -5.23 11.76 6.11
C PRO A 67 -4.27 10.58 5.90
N SER A 68 -3.04 10.88 5.48
CA SER A 68 -1.98 9.87 5.49
C SER A 68 -1.82 9.28 6.88
N GLY A 69 -1.56 7.98 6.95
CA GLY A 69 -1.16 7.34 8.20
C GLY A 69 0.11 7.96 8.76
N ALA A 70 0.32 7.83 10.08
CA ALA A 70 1.57 8.21 10.72
C ALA A 70 2.72 7.39 10.15
N THR A 71 3.92 7.97 10.10
CA THR A 71 5.14 7.24 9.77
C THR A 71 5.32 6.09 10.77
N GLY A 72 5.62 4.90 10.28
CA GLY A 72 5.94 3.76 11.14
C GLY A 72 7.18 4.03 12.00
N THR A 73 7.28 3.35 13.14
CA THR A 73 8.49 3.38 13.96
C THR A 73 9.65 2.71 13.21
N ASN A 74 10.85 3.26 13.33
CA ASN A 74 12.05 2.54 12.90
C ASN A 74 12.13 1.19 13.64
N GLY A 75 12.51 0.13 12.93
CA GLY A 75 12.81 -1.16 13.56
C GLY A 75 13.95 -1.01 14.58
N GLN A 76 13.97 -1.88 15.60
CA GLN A 76 15.09 -1.93 16.52
C GLN A 76 16.35 -2.43 15.79
N ASN A 77 17.47 -1.77 16.03
CA ASN A 77 18.78 -2.27 15.61
C ASN A 77 19.16 -3.47 16.50
N HIS A 78 19.53 -4.58 15.88
CA HIS A 78 20.16 -5.70 16.58
C HIS A 78 21.67 -5.49 16.63
N PHE A 79 22.31 -5.76 17.77
CA PHE A 79 23.76 -5.68 17.91
C PHE A 79 24.37 -7.08 17.94
N ALA A 80 25.45 -7.28 17.19
CA ALA A 80 26.31 -8.45 17.36
C ALA A 80 27.20 -8.21 18.59
N VAL A 81 27.29 -9.20 19.47
CA VAL A 81 28.18 -9.19 20.65
C VAL A 81 29.09 -10.41 20.61
N ASP A 82 30.31 -10.28 21.12
CA ASP A 82 31.18 -11.45 21.34
C ASP A 82 30.81 -12.24 22.61
N ALA A 83 31.49 -13.35 22.85
CA ALA A 83 31.28 -14.21 24.02
C ALA A 83 31.56 -13.51 25.37
N THR A 84 32.24 -12.36 25.35
CA THR A 84 32.52 -11.53 26.52
C THR A 84 31.50 -10.41 26.72
N GLY A 85 30.54 -10.25 25.79
CA GLY A 85 29.50 -9.22 25.82
C GLY A 85 29.91 -7.90 25.15
N LYS A 86 31.05 -7.84 24.47
CA LYS A 86 31.49 -6.62 23.76
C LYS A 86 30.74 -6.49 22.44
N THR A 87 30.15 -5.31 22.20
CA THR A 87 29.48 -4.98 20.94
C THR A 87 30.47 -4.93 19.77
N LEU A 88 30.21 -5.75 18.76
CA LEU A 88 31.00 -5.85 17.52
C LEU A 88 30.43 -4.98 16.39
N GLY A 89 29.12 -4.69 16.39
CA GLY A 89 28.47 -3.84 15.39
C GLY A 89 26.96 -3.99 15.33
N VAL A 90 26.30 -3.24 14.43
CA VAL A 90 24.85 -3.34 14.16
C VAL A 90 24.60 -4.37 13.05
N VAL A 91 23.75 -5.34 13.33
CA VAL A 91 23.27 -6.33 12.35
C VAL A 91 22.16 -5.69 11.51
N THR A 92 22.51 -5.33 10.28
CA THR A 92 21.59 -4.76 9.29
C THR A 92 21.24 -5.82 8.22
N GLY A 93 20.47 -6.85 8.61
CA GLY A 93 19.97 -7.86 7.66
C GLY A 93 19.50 -9.17 8.30
N THR A 94 18.62 -9.91 7.62
CA THR A 94 18.17 -11.28 7.99
C THR A 94 19.22 -12.34 7.67
N GLY A 95 20.51 -12.00 7.80
CA GLY A 95 21.61 -12.93 7.55
C GLY A 95 21.78 -13.88 8.73
N TRP A 96 21.06 -15.01 8.71
CA TRP A 96 21.51 -16.22 9.39
C TRP A 96 22.73 -16.74 8.63
N GLY A 97 23.87 -16.07 8.82
CA GLY A 97 25.16 -16.42 8.23
C GLY A 97 26.02 -17.10 9.28
N ALA A 98 26.36 -18.36 9.00
CA ALA A 98 27.17 -19.26 9.80
C ALA A 98 28.51 -18.66 10.21
N TYR A 99 28.99 -19.06 11.39
CA TYR A 99 30.41 -19.03 11.73
C TYR A 99 30.79 -20.48 11.97
N ASP A 100 31.61 -21.00 11.06
CA ASP A 100 32.30 -22.29 11.14
C ASP A 100 33.27 -22.31 12.33
#